data_AF-A0A1J3EJS6-F1
#
_entry.id   AF-A0A1J3EJS6-F1
#
_cell.length_a   1.000
_cell.length_b   1.000
_cell.length_c   1.000
_cell.angle_alpha   90.00
_cell.angle_beta   90.00
_cell.angle_gamma   90.00
#
_symmetry.space_group_name_H-M   'P 1'
#
loop_
_entity.id
_entity.type
_entity.pdbx_description
1 polymer ?
#
loop_
_entity_poly.entity_id
_entity_poly.type
_entity_poly.pdbx_seq_one_letter_code
_entity_poly.pdbx_strand_id
1 'polypeptide(L)'
;EFLGIIQEFSKLFGEFNVADYVPSWLSWIDPQGINGRVEKARKSLDGFIESIINDHLHKKKSEHNTDEEEETDMVDQLLRFYKEEVKVKDSETKINLDNIKGIIMDVMFGGTETVALAIEWVLTELLRSPENMKRVQDELASVVGFDNWRVEDTHLEKLTFLKCVLKETLRLHPPFPLLLHE
;
A
#
# COMPACT_ATOMS: atom_id res chain seq x y z
N GLU A 1 8.03 5.49 12.89
CA GLU A 1 7.99 6.64 11.96
C GLU A 1 6.91 6.45 10.90
N PHE A 2 7.03 5.45 10.02
CA PHE A 2 6.06 5.14 8.95
C PHE A 2 4.58 5.12 9.38
N LEU A 3 4.21 4.38 10.43
CA LEU A 3 2.83 4.31 10.91
C LEU A 3 2.25 5.69 11.29
N GLY A 4 3.07 6.58 11.88
CA GLY A 4 2.63 7.92 12.23
C GLY A 4 2.40 8.79 10.99
N ILE A 5 3.20 8.60 9.94
CA ILE A 5 3.02 9.27 8.65
C ILE A 5 1.70 8.81 8.01
N ILE A 6 1.50 7.49 7.89
CA ILE A 6 0.27 6.92 7.30
C ILE A 6 -0.99 7.35 8.07
N GLN A 7 -0.95 7.36 9.41
CA GLN A 7 -2.08 7.81 10.22
C GLN A 7 -2.43 9.28 9.99
N GLU A 8 -1.44 10.16 9.78
CA GLU A 8 -1.71 11.57 9.46
C GLU A 8 -2.27 11.72 8.05
N PHE A 9 -1.76 10.98 7.07
CA PHE A 9 -2.30 10.96 5.71
C PHE A 9 -3.74 10.45 5.67
N SER A 10 -4.05 9.36 6.38
CA SER A 10 -5.41 8.82 6.49
C SER A 10 -6.38 9.86 7.07
N LYS A 11 -5.98 10.56 8.14
CA LYS A 11 -6.77 11.66 8.71
C LYS A 11 -7.02 12.77 7.71
N LEU A 12 -5.98 13.23 7.03
CA LEU A 12 -6.08 14.30 6.04
C LEU A 12 -6.94 13.90 4.83
N PHE A 13 -6.82 12.65 4.39
CA PHE A 13 -7.60 12.10 3.28
C PHE A 13 -9.10 12.02 3.60
N GLY A 14 -9.45 11.67 4.84
CA GLY A 14 -10.83 11.64 5.32
C GLY A 14 -11.37 12.98 5.84
N GLU A 15 -10.56 14.04 5.84
CA GLU A 15 -10.95 15.32 6.43
C GLU A 15 -11.87 16.10 5.50
N PHE A 16 -12.99 16.59 6.03
CA PHE A 16 -13.87 17.47 5.28
C PHE A 16 -13.18 18.84 5.10
N ASN A 17 -12.81 19.18 3.86
CA ASN A 17 -12.18 20.46 3.55
C ASN A 17 -13.19 21.44 2.91
N VAL A 18 -13.56 22.49 3.64
CA VAL A 18 -14.47 23.55 3.15
C VAL A 18 -13.92 24.22 1.88
N ALA A 19 -12.60 24.30 1.73
CA ALA A 19 -11.97 24.94 0.58
C ALA A 19 -12.29 24.21 -0.75
N ASP A 20 -12.65 22.93 -0.70
CA ASP A 20 -12.99 22.13 -1.89
C ASP A 20 -14.39 22.44 -2.43
N TYR A 21 -15.25 23.06 -1.62
CA TYR A 21 -16.64 23.37 -1.97
C TYR A 21 -16.88 24.86 -2.27
N VAL A 22 -15.87 25.71 -2.06
CA VAL A 22 -15.94 27.14 -2.37
C VAL A 22 -15.20 27.45 -3.68
N PRO A 23 -15.57 28.53 -4.37
CA PRO A 23 -14.87 28.92 -5.59
C PRO A 23 -13.35 29.06 -5.40
N SER A 24 -12.57 28.66 -6.41
CA SER A 24 -11.10 28.54 -6.34
C SER A 24 -10.38 29.82 -5.89
N TRP A 25 -10.97 31.00 -6.15
CA TRP A 25 -10.44 32.30 -5.74
C TRP A 25 -10.53 32.58 -4.22
N LEU A 26 -11.23 31.72 -3.46
CA LEU A 26 -11.33 31.74 -1.99
C LEU A 26 -10.55 30.61 -1.30
N SER A 27 -9.99 29.67 -2.07
CA SER A 27 -9.31 28.48 -1.55
C SER A 27 -8.04 28.80 -0.71
N TRP A 28 -7.41 29.95 -0.95
CA TRP A 28 -6.21 30.40 -0.24
C TRP A 28 -6.43 30.73 1.24
N ILE A 29 -7.68 30.85 1.71
CA ILE A 29 -8.00 31.20 3.10
C ILE A 29 -7.64 30.05 4.06
N ASP A 30 -7.62 28.80 3.57
CA ASP A 30 -7.34 27.57 4.35
C ASP A 30 -7.90 27.63 5.78
N PRO A 31 -9.23 27.81 5.94
CA PRO A 31 -9.83 28.11 7.24
C PRO A 31 -9.62 26.99 8.28
N GLN A 32 -9.26 25.78 7.83
CA GLN A 32 -9.03 24.60 8.65
C GLN A 32 -7.53 24.29 8.84
N GLY A 33 -6.63 25.02 8.18
CA GLY A 33 -5.19 24.77 8.24
C GLY A 33 -4.77 23.44 7.60
N ILE A 34 -5.60 22.88 6.71
CA ILE A 34 -5.39 21.57 6.09
C ILE A 34 -4.17 21.64 5.16
N ASN A 35 -4.00 22.73 4.40
CA ASN A 35 -2.89 22.85 3.45
C ASN A 35 -1.53 22.79 4.18
N GLY A 36 -1.42 23.46 5.33
CA GLY A 36 -0.22 23.41 6.15
C GLY A 36 0.09 22.00 6.71
N ARG A 37 -0.96 21.25 7.08
CA ARG A 37 -0.82 19.87 7.55
C ARG A 37 -0.44 18.90 6.43
N VAL A 38 -1.07 19.03 5.26
CA VAL A 38 -0.74 18.27 4.04
C VAL A 38 0.73 18.49 3.66
N GLU A 39 1.19 19.74 3.64
CA GLU A 39 2.58 20.07 3.33
C GLU A 39 3.57 19.43 4.32
N LYS A 40 3.23 19.42 5.61
CA LYS A 40 4.04 18.79 6.65
C LYS A 40 4.06 17.26 6.50
N ALA A 41 2.90 16.65 6.28
CA ALA A 41 2.76 15.22 6.07
C ALA A 41 3.55 14.77 4.83
N ARG A 42 3.42 15.51 3.71
CA ARG A 42 4.19 15.32 2.47
C ARG A 42 5.69 15.35 2.71
N LYS A 43 6.20 16.35 3.42
CA LYS A 43 7.63 16.42 3.76
C LYS A 43 8.12 15.23 4.58
N SER A 44 7.33 14.79 5.56
CA SER A 44 7.69 13.61 6.36
C SER A 44 7.73 12.33 5.50
N LEU A 45 6.76 12.17 4.60
CA LEU A 45 6.73 11.02 3.70
C LEU A 45 7.85 11.05 2.65
N ASP A 46 8.10 12.22 2.05
CA ASP A 46 9.18 12.41 1.09
C ASP A 46 10.54 12.06 1.70
N GLY A 47 10.79 12.51 2.94
CA GLY A 47 12.02 12.17 3.67
C GLY A 47 12.14 10.67 3.97
N PHE A 48 11.03 10.02 4.32
CA PHE A 48 10.99 8.59 4.56
C PHE A 48 11.28 7.78 3.28
N ILE A 49 10.64 8.13 2.16
CA ILE A 49 10.88 7.48 0.86
C ILE A 49 12.31 7.73 0.38
N GLU A 50 12.85 8.93 0.61
CA GLU A 50 14.23 9.24 0.27
C GLU A 50 15.23 8.39 1.06
N SER A 51 14.96 8.10 2.33
CA SER A 51 15.75 7.13 3.11
C SER A 51 15.74 5.75 2.44
N ILE A 52 14.55 5.24 2.06
CA ILE A 52 14.41 3.96 1.38
C ILE A 52 15.22 3.94 0.08
N ILE A 53 15.09 4.96 -0.76
CA ILE A 53 15.83 5.04 -2.03
C ILE A 53 17.34 5.05 -1.77
N ASN A 54 17.80 5.82 -0.79
CA ASN A 54 19.22 5.89 -0.46
C ASN A 54 19.76 4.53 0.01
N ASP A 55 19.02 3.81 0.86
CA ASP A 55 19.41 2.48 1.34
C ASP A 55 19.61 1.50 0.17
N HIS A 56 18.69 1.47 -0.80
CA HIS A 56 18.80 0.65 -2.01
C HIS A 56 19.98 1.07 -2.90
N LEU A 57 20.24 2.37 -3.03
CA LEU A 57 21.39 2.87 -3.77
C LEU A 57 22.73 2.55 -3.09
N HIS A 58 22.76 2.50 -1.76
CA HIS A 58 23.95 2.15 -0.98
C HIS A 58 24.23 0.64 -1.03
N LYS A 59 23.22 -0.20 -0.82
CA LYS A 59 23.31 -1.67 -0.92
C LYS A 59 23.98 -2.10 -2.23
N LYS A 60 23.52 -1.54 -3.34
CA LYS A 60 24.05 -1.79 -4.70
C LYS A 60 25.49 -1.33 -4.95
N LYS A 61 26.02 -0.40 -4.15
CA LYS A 61 27.42 0.06 -4.26
C LYS A 61 28.39 -0.84 -3.48
N SER A 62 27.92 -1.44 -2.39
CA SER A 62 28.72 -2.33 -1.54
C SER A 62 28.89 -3.74 -2.11
N GLU A 63 27.99 -4.19 -2.98
CA GLU A 63 27.85 -5.60 -3.38
C GLU A 63 28.47 -5.95 -4.75
N HIS A 64 29.33 -5.10 -5.32
CA HIS A 64 30.08 -5.39 -6.55
C HIS A 64 31.05 -6.60 -6.48
N ASN A 65 30.99 -7.43 -5.43
CA ASN A 65 31.93 -8.50 -5.13
C ASN A 65 31.32 -9.87 -4.77
N THR A 66 30.00 -10.09 -4.81
CA THR A 66 29.42 -11.39 -4.45
C THR A 66 28.24 -11.78 -5.35
N ASP A 67 28.39 -12.88 -6.09
CA ASP A 67 27.40 -13.53 -6.97
C ASP A 67 26.28 -14.23 -6.17
N GLU A 68 25.66 -13.56 -5.20
CA GLU A 68 24.42 -14.05 -4.58
C GLU A 68 23.23 -13.43 -5.32
N GLU A 69 22.22 -14.25 -5.64
CA GLU A 69 20.97 -13.79 -6.26
C GLU A 69 20.30 -12.76 -5.32
N GLU A 70 20.55 -11.47 -5.58
CA GLU A 70 19.96 -10.37 -4.82
C GLU A 70 18.43 -10.53 -4.80
N GLU A 71 17.84 -10.54 -3.60
CA GLU A 71 16.40 -10.40 -3.43
C GLU A 71 16.01 -8.99 -3.92
N THR A 72 15.64 -8.89 -5.20
CA THR A 72 15.26 -7.64 -5.85
C THR A 72 13.83 -7.29 -5.52
N ASP A 73 13.59 -6.09 -5.03
CA ASP A 73 12.24 -5.61 -4.79
C ASP A 73 11.75 -4.61 -5.85
N MET A 74 10.55 -4.08 -5.66
CA MET A 74 9.95 -3.09 -6.56
C MET A 74 10.78 -1.80 -6.67
N VAL A 75 11.41 -1.34 -5.58
CA VAL A 75 12.23 -0.12 -5.57
C VAL A 75 13.48 -0.34 -6.42
N ASP A 76 14.12 -1.51 -6.30
CA ASP A 76 15.25 -1.87 -7.16
C ASP A 76 14.90 -1.87 -8.65
N GLN A 77 13.73 -2.39 -8.99
CA GLN A 77 13.23 -2.41 -10.38
C GLN A 77 12.97 -0.99 -10.90
N LEU A 78 12.32 -0.13 -10.11
CA LEU A 78 12.07 1.27 -10.47
C LEU A 78 13.37 2.05 -10.66
N LEU A 79 14.35 1.87 -9.76
CA LEU A 79 15.65 2.53 -9.84
C LEU A 79 16.47 2.02 -11.04
N ARG A 80 16.35 0.74 -11.39
CA ARG A 80 16.97 0.17 -12.59
C ARG A 80 16.36 0.79 -13.85
N PHE A 81 15.03 0.85 -13.92
CA PHE A 81 14.32 1.46 -15.04
C PHE A 81 14.73 2.92 -15.25
N TYR A 82 14.78 3.72 -14.18
CA TYR A 82 15.27 5.10 -14.23
C TYR A 82 16.70 5.22 -14.79
N LYS A 83 17.62 4.34 -14.36
CA LYS A 83 19.00 4.34 -14.87
C LYS A 83 19.11 3.94 -16.35
N GLU A 84 18.20 3.10 -16.84
CA GLU A 84 18.15 2.66 -18.24
C GLU A 84 17.55 3.76 -19.14
N GLU A 85 16.49 4.45 -18.72
CA GLU A 85 15.90 5.56 -19.47
C GLU A 85 16.81 6.78 -19.58
N VAL A 86 17.58 7.11 -18.54
CA VAL A 86 18.58 8.20 -18.58
C VAL A 86 19.62 7.97 -19.70
N LYS A 87 19.85 6.71 -20.12
CA LYS A 87 20.79 6.38 -21.21
C LYS A 87 20.18 6.56 -22.60
N VAL A 88 18.85 6.57 -22.71
CA VAL A 88 18.12 6.74 -23.98
C VAL A 88 17.74 8.21 -24.14
N LYS A 89 18.44 8.93 -25.02
CA LYS A 89 18.27 10.39 -25.15
C LYS A 89 16.90 10.85 -25.67
N ASP A 90 16.15 9.98 -26.36
CA ASP A 90 14.89 10.28 -27.07
C ASP A 90 13.69 9.40 -26.65
N SER A 91 13.32 9.39 -25.36
CA SER A 91 11.96 8.95 -24.97
C SER A 91 11.10 10.16 -24.61
N GLU A 92 9.88 10.22 -25.15
CA GLU A 92 8.87 11.23 -24.83
C GLU A 92 8.26 11.05 -23.42
N THR A 93 8.53 9.90 -22.78
CA THR A 93 8.06 9.50 -21.44
C THR A 93 9.24 9.23 -20.52
N LYS A 94 10.01 10.27 -20.14
CA LYS A 94 11.10 10.11 -19.17
C LYS A 94 10.54 10.07 -17.75
N ILE A 95 10.59 8.92 -17.10
CA ILE A 95 10.31 8.80 -15.67
C ILE A 95 11.44 9.50 -14.90
N ASN A 96 11.08 10.42 -14.01
CA ASN A 96 12.04 11.09 -13.13
C ASN A 96 11.98 10.52 -11.70
N LEU A 97 12.89 10.98 -10.84
CA LEU A 97 12.97 10.52 -9.46
C LEU A 97 11.69 10.86 -8.66
N ASP A 98 11.04 11.98 -8.96
CA ASP A 98 9.80 12.37 -8.28
C ASP A 98 8.63 11.45 -8.67
N ASN A 99 8.60 10.96 -9.92
CA ASN A 99 7.64 9.94 -10.34
C ASN A 99 7.87 8.63 -9.60
N ILE A 100 9.13 8.19 -9.42
CA ILE A 100 9.46 7.01 -8.63
C ILE A 100 9.00 7.18 -7.18
N LYS A 101 9.30 8.33 -6.57
CA LYS A 101 8.85 8.66 -5.21
C LYS A 101 7.31 8.60 -5.12
N GLY A 102 6.61 9.14 -6.10
CA GLY A 102 5.14 9.08 -6.20
C GLY A 102 4.60 7.65 -6.28
N ILE A 103 5.17 6.80 -7.14
CA ILE A 103 4.74 5.40 -7.27
C ILE A 103 4.96 4.62 -5.94
N ILE A 104 6.09 4.83 -5.28
CA ILE A 104 6.37 4.22 -3.98
C ILE A 104 5.32 4.67 -2.94
N MET A 105 5.03 5.97 -2.91
CA MET A 105 3.99 6.54 -2.05
C MET A 105 2.62 5.88 -2.29
N ASP A 106 2.19 5.77 -3.55
CA ASP A 106 0.88 5.23 -3.91
C ASP A 106 0.73 3.76 -3.49
N VAL A 107 1.76 2.94 -3.71
CA VAL A 107 1.74 1.52 -3.30
C VAL A 107 1.72 1.38 -1.77
N MET A 108 2.55 2.16 -1.06
CA MET A 108 2.61 2.08 0.40
C MET A 108 1.29 2.52 1.06
N PHE A 109 0.72 3.63 0.62
CA PHE A 109 -0.54 4.16 1.14
C PHE A 109 -1.72 3.26 0.74
N GLY A 110 -1.83 2.93 -0.56
CA GLY A 110 -2.92 2.12 -1.09
C GLY A 110 -2.95 0.69 -0.57
N GLY A 111 -1.80 0.10 -0.26
CA GLY A 111 -1.69 -1.30 0.19
C GLY A 111 -1.81 -1.49 1.70
N THR A 112 -1.29 -0.57 2.51
CA THR A 112 -1.15 -0.82 3.96
C THR A 112 -2.49 -0.72 4.69
N GLU A 113 -3.17 0.42 4.57
CA GLU A 113 -4.39 0.69 5.34
C GLU A 113 -5.57 -0.16 4.85
N THR A 114 -5.71 -0.33 3.53
CA THR A 114 -6.79 -1.11 2.93
C THR A 114 -6.75 -2.58 3.32
N VAL A 115 -5.56 -3.20 3.31
CA VAL A 115 -5.37 -4.61 3.70
C VAL A 115 -5.57 -4.78 5.20
N ALA A 116 -5.08 -3.84 6.02
CA ALA A 116 -5.28 -3.88 7.47
C ALA A 116 -6.78 -3.84 7.83
N LEU A 117 -7.54 -2.91 7.23
CA LEU A 117 -8.98 -2.82 7.40
C LEU A 117 -9.71 -4.08 6.93
N ALA A 118 -9.32 -4.63 5.77
CA ALA A 118 -9.91 -5.87 5.26
C ALA A 118 -9.69 -7.04 6.23
N ILE A 119 -8.48 -7.21 6.77
CA ILE A 119 -8.18 -8.26 7.76
C ILE A 119 -9.00 -8.06 9.04
N GLU A 120 -9.07 -6.83 9.55
CA GLU A 120 -9.85 -6.49 10.74
C GLU A 120 -11.32 -6.89 10.58
N TRP A 121 -11.94 -6.54 9.46
CA TRP A 121 -13.33 -6.90 9.17
C TRP A 121 -13.52 -8.39 8.96
N VAL A 122 -12.61 -9.08 8.26
CA VAL A 122 -12.69 -10.53 8.06
C VAL A 122 -12.67 -11.26 9.40
N LEU A 123 -11.73 -10.88 10.28
CA LEU A 123 -11.65 -11.46 11.62
C LEU A 123 -12.89 -11.12 12.46
N THR A 124 -13.39 -9.90 12.37
CA THR A 124 -14.60 -9.46 13.08
C THR A 124 -15.82 -10.27 12.65
N GLU A 125 -16.07 -10.44 11.35
CA GLU A 125 -17.22 -11.20 10.84
C GLU A 125 -17.12 -12.70 11.18
N LEU A 126 -15.91 -13.27 11.11
CA LEU A 126 -15.70 -14.66 11.50
C LEU A 126 -15.91 -14.88 13.01
N LEU A 127 -15.42 -13.98 13.87
CA LEU A 127 -15.65 -14.07 15.33
C LEU A 127 -17.14 -13.93 15.68
N ARG A 128 -17.90 -13.15 14.90
CA ARG A 128 -19.36 -13.03 15.04
C ARG A 128 -20.13 -14.24 14.51
N SER A 129 -19.51 -15.07 13.67
CA SER A 129 -20.12 -16.25 13.08
C SER A 129 -19.29 -17.52 13.34
N PRO A 130 -19.42 -18.13 14.55
CA PRO A 130 -18.63 -19.30 14.93
C PRO A 130 -18.75 -20.49 13.98
N GLU A 131 -19.93 -20.66 13.34
CA GLU A 131 -20.16 -21.70 12.34
C GLU A 131 -19.28 -21.49 11.08
N ASN A 132 -19.25 -20.26 10.56
CA ASN A 132 -18.41 -19.93 9.40
C ASN A 132 -16.92 -19.96 9.77
N MET A 133 -16.54 -19.50 10.96
CA MET A 133 -15.17 -19.65 11.48
C MET A 133 -14.74 -21.10 11.50
N LYS A 134 -15.56 -21.99 12.06
CA LYS A 134 -15.27 -23.43 12.10
C LYS A 134 -15.13 -24.00 10.69
N ARG A 135 -16.00 -23.61 9.76
CA ARG A 135 -15.93 -24.08 8.37
C ARG A 135 -14.67 -23.61 7.65
N VAL A 136 -14.17 -22.40 7.90
CA VAL A 136 -12.86 -21.94 7.39
C VAL A 136 -11.72 -22.76 7.99
N GLN A 137 -11.76 -23.04 9.30
CA GLN A 137 -10.76 -23.86 9.97
C GLN A 137 -10.74 -25.30 9.43
N ASP A 138 -11.91 -25.89 9.21
CA ASP A 138 -12.06 -27.23 8.61
C ASP A 138 -11.54 -27.26 7.16
N GLU A 139 -11.80 -26.20 6.36
CA GLU A 139 -11.25 -26.07 5.01
C GLU A 139 -9.71 -25.97 5.04
N LEU A 140 -9.16 -25.14 5.91
CA LEU A 140 -7.70 -24.99 6.08
C LEU A 140 -7.06 -26.31 6.50
N ALA A 141 -7.65 -27.02 7.47
CA ALA A 141 -7.19 -28.33 7.91
C ALA A 141 -7.21 -29.37 6.78
N SER A 142 -8.23 -29.33 5.91
CA SER A 142 -8.34 -30.26 4.80
C SER A 142 -7.39 -29.95 3.64
N VAL A 143 -7.12 -28.67 3.35
CA VAL A 143 -6.35 -28.24 2.18
C VAL A 143 -4.86 -28.16 2.47
N VAL A 144 -4.51 -27.58 3.63
CA VAL A 144 -3.12 -27.32 4.03
C VAL A 144 -2.57 -28.48 4.87
N GLY A 145 -3.44 -29.09 5.69
CA GLY A 145 -3.04 -30.10 6.67
C GLY A 145 -2.48 -29.49 7.96
N PHE A 146 -2.39 -30.29 9.01
CA PHE A 146 -1.80 -29.86 10.29
C PHE A 146 -0.27 -29.94 10.33
N ASP A 147 0.33 -30.71 9.41
CA ASP A 147 1.78 -30.90 9.34
C ASP A 147 2.49 -29.76 8.60
N ASN A 148 1.76 -29.03 7.74
CA ASN A 148 2.25 -27.85 7.03
C ASN A 148 1.75 -26.59 7.73
N TRP A 149 2.66 -25.88 8.41
CA TRP A 149 2.32 -24.62 9.10
C TRP A 149 2.23 -23.42 8.15
N ARG A 150 2.67 -23.57 6.89
CA ARG A 150 2.68 -22.51 5.87
C ARG A 150 1.65 -22.77 4.79
N VAL A 151 0.83 -21.75 4.54
CA VAL A 151 0.00 -21.68 3.34
C VAL A 151 0.93 -21.33 2.16
N GLU A 152 0.75 -22.03 1.05
CA GLU A 152 1.49 -21.83 -0.21
C GLU A 152 0.51 -21.39 -1.29
N ASP A 153 1.00 -20.81 -2.38
CA ASP A 153 0.16 -20.33 -3.47
C ASP A 153 -0.70 -21.44 -4.09
N THR A 154 -0.18 -22.67 -4.13
CA THR A 154 -0.90 -23.85 -4.61
C THR A 154 -2.10 -24.22 -3.74
N HIS A 155 -2.09 -23.86 -2.45
CA HIS A 155 -3.20 -24.05 -1.53
C HIS A 155 -4.30 -23.01 -1.77
N LEU A 156 -3.94 -21.76 -2.11
CA LEU A 156 -4.89 -20.66 -2.26
C LEU A 156 -5.98 -20.95 -3.29
N GLU A 157 -5.66 -21.67 -4.37
CA GLU A 157 -6.66 -22.08 -5.37
C GLU A 157 -7.80 -22.89 -4.75
N LYS A 158 -7.48 -23.76 -3.79
CA LYS A 158 -8.40 -24.73 -3.17
C LYS A 158 -9.19 -24.16 -1.98
N LEU A 159 -8.72 -23.07 -1.36
CA LEU A 159 -9.38 -22.37 -0.25
C LEU A 159 -10.61 -21.56 -0.72
N THR A 160 -11.62 -22.27 -1.19
CA THR A 160 -12.79 -21.69 -1.87
C THR A 160 -13.70 -20.95 -0.89
N PHE A 161 -13.94 -21.55 0.28
CA PHE A 161 -14.79 -20.96 1.29
C PHE A 161 -14.15 -19.73 1.93
N LEU A 162 -12.84 -19.75 2.21
CA LEU A 162 -12.11 -18.57 2.64
C LEU A 162 -12.23 -17.41 1.62
N LYS A 163 -12.15 -17.70 0.32
CA LYS A 163 -12.40 -16.69 -0.73
C LYS A 163 -13.83 -16.14 -0.68
N CYS A 164 -14.82 -16.98 -0.40
CA CYS A 164 -16.21 -16.53 -0.21
C CYS A 164 -16.33 -15.60 1.00
N VAL A 165 -15.70 -15.94 2.13
CA VAL A 165 -15.68 -15.09 3.34
C VAL A 165 -15.05 -13.74 3.02
N LEU A 166 -13.89 -13.73 2.35
CA LEU A 166 -13.22 -12.48 1.96
C LEU A 166 -14.12 -11.62 1.06
N LYS A 167 -14.71 -12.22 0.01
CA LYS A 167 -15.62 -11.53 -0.91
C LYS A 167 -16.85 -10.97 -0.20
N GLU A 168 -17.46 -11.74 0.70
CA GLU A 168 -18.65 -11.31 1.42
C GLU A 168 -18.32 -10.21 2.44
N THR A 169 -17.18 -10.32 3.11
CA THR A 169 -16.68 -9.27 4.01
C THR A 169 -16.47 -7.97 3.24
N LEU A 170 -15.81 -8.01 2.08
CA LEU A 170 -15.59 -6.83 1.25
C LEU A 170 -16.89 -6.28 0.62
N ARG A 171 -17.90 -7.13 0.41
CA ARG A 171 -19.24 -6.70 -0.02
C ARG A 171 -19.96 -5.90 1.08
N LEU A 172 -19.77 -6.28 2.34
CA LEU A 172 -20.39 -5.63 3.50
C LEU A 172 -19.59 -4.41 3.99
N HIS A 173 -18.26 -4.53 4.00
CA HIS A 173 -17.32 -3.60 4.62
C HIS A 173 -16.17 -3.25 3.64
N PRO A 174 -16.46 -2.58 2.51
CA PRO A 174 -15.41 -2.13 1.61
C PRO A 174 -14.54 -1.08 2.33
N PRO A 175 -13.19 -1.18 2.29
CA PRO A 175 -12.32 -0.17 2.91
C PRO A 175 -12.60 1.26 2.42
N PHE A 176 -12.97 1.41 1.15
CA PHE A 176 -13.44 2.67 0.57
C PHE A 176 -14.89 2.51 0.07
N PRO A 177 -15.91 2.88 0.88
CA PRO A 177 -17.32 2.74 0.49
C PRO A 177 -17.74 3.75 -0.59
N LEU A 178 -17.01 4.86 -0.71
CA LEU A 178 -17.11 5.81 -1.81
C LEU A 178 -15.82 5.71 -2.62
N LEU A 179 -15.93 5.28 -3.88
CA LEU A 179 -14.79 5.20 -4.77
C LEU A 179 -14.26 6.60 -5.09
N LEU A 180 -12.97 6.69 -5.40
CA LEU A 180 -12.37 7.90 -5.93
C LEU A 180 -12.96 8.18 -7.31
N HIS A 181 -13.41 9.41 -7.53
CA HIS A 181 -13.81 9.87 -8.86
C HIS A 181 -12.52 10.26 -9.60
N GLU A 182 -12.23 9.61 -10.73
CA GLU A 182 -11.19 10.06 -11.67
C GLU A 182 -11.61 11.36 -12.38
#